data_AF-A0ABD2IBZ7-F1
#
_entry.id   AF-A0ABD2IBZ7-F1
#
_cell.length_a   1.000
_cell.length_b   1.000
_cell.length_c   1.000
_cell.angle_alpha   90.00
_cell.angle_beta   90.00
_cell.angle_gamma   90.00
#
_symmetry.space_group_name_H-M   'P 1'
#
loop_
_entity.id
_entity.type
_entity.pdbx_description
1 polymer ?
#
loop_
_entity_poly.entity_id
_entity_poly.type
_entity_poly.pdbx_seq_one_letter_code
_entity_poly.pdbx_strand_id
1 'polypeptide(L)' 'MSDLVVRSFDYTTKLVSDTDCSPTIKFLPLIQLRLHCEDRQKCGTVRTFEFTLPEAHQFLLSLKAEDDDNSNNKK' A
#
# COMPACT_ATOMS: atom_id res chain seq x y z
N MET A 1 11.51 7.93 16.19
CA MET A 1 10.55 7.26 15.29
C MET A 1 9.20 7.22 16.00
N SER A 2 8.11 7.57 15.32
CA SER A 2 6.75 7.46 15.89
C SER A 2 6.35 5.98 15.84
N ASP A 3 6.05 5.38 17.00
CA ASP A 3 5.62 3.99 17.13
C ASP A 3 4.16 3.83 16.70
N LEU A 4 3.93 3.99 15.39
CA LEU A 4 2.64 3.73 14.77
C LEU A 4 2.51 2.21 14.54
N VAL A 5 1.47 1.63 15.14
CA VAL A 5 1.12 0.22 14.98
C VAL A 5 -0.08 0.14 14.04
N VAL A 6 0.02 -0.68 12.98
CA VAL A 6 -1.12 -0.96 12.10
C VAL A 6 -2.11 -1.85 12.87
N ARG A 7 -3.37 -1.42 12.97
CA ARG A 7 -4.45 -2.15 13.66
C ARG A 7 -5.35 -2.90 12.70
N SER A 8 -5.73 -2.25 11.62
CA SER A 8 -6.52 -2.83 10.56
C SER A 8 -6.12 -2.18 9.24
N PHE A 9 -6.53 -2.83 8.17
CA PHE A 9 -6.42 -2.26 6.83
C PHE A 9 -7.69 -2.57 6.06
N ASP A 10 -7.95 -1.75 5.05
CA ASP A 10 -8.96 -2.00 4.05
C ASP A 10 -8.43 -1.53 2.69
N TYR A 11 -9.08 -1.98 1.61
CA TYR A 11 -8.72 -1.55 0.27
C TYR A 11 -9.96 -1.28 -0.58
N THR A 12 -9.80 -0.39 -1.55
CA THR A 12 -10.79 -0.15 -2.60
C THR A 12 -10.09 -0.11 -3.96
N THR A 13 -10.81 -0.46 -5.01
CA THR A 13 -10.35 -0.28 -6.39
C THR A 13 -11.08 0.90 -7.01
N LYS A 14 -10.38 1.73 -7.78
CA LYS A 14 -10.95 2.85 -8.53
C LYS A 14 -10.42 2.85 -9.95
N LEU A 15 -11.25 3.27 -10.91
CA LEU A 15 -10.83 3.54 -12.28
C LEU A 15 -10.55 5.03 -12.41
N VAL A 16 -9.34 5.40 -12.81
CA VAL A 16 -8.98 6.78 -13.10
C VAL A 16 -8.77 6.95 -14.60
N SER A 17 -9.11 8.13 -15.14
CA SER A 17 -8.74 8.46 -16.51
C SER A 17 -7.26 8.78 -16.56
N ASP A 18 -6.54 8.11 -17.46
CA ASP A 18 -5.19 8.45 -17.85
C ASP A 18 -5.23 9.74 -18.68
N THR A 19 -4.86 10.86 -18.04
CA THR A 19 -4.92 12.19 -18.66
C THR A 19 -3.65 12.56 -19.42
N ASP A 20 -2.82 11.59 -19.79
CA ASP A 20 -1.65 11.81 -20.64
C ASP A 20 -2.07 12.11 -22.08
N CYS A 21 -2.44 13.38 -22.34
CA CYS A 21 -2.54 14.09 -23.64
C CYS A 21 -2.86 13.24 -24.91
N SER A 22 -3.67 12.18 -24.78
CA SER A 22 -3.99 11.23 -25.84
C SER A 22 -5.43 11.50 -26.30
N PRO A 23 -5.71 11.43 -27.61
CA PRO A 23 -7.08 11.59 -28.12
C PRO A 23 -8.04 10.49 -27.65
N THR A 24 -7.51 9.39 -27.11
CA THR A 24 -8.30 8.29 -26.57
C THR A 24 -8.21 8.29 -25.04
N ILE A 25 -9.35 8.47 -24.36
CA ILE A 25 -9.44 8.32 -22.92
C ILE A 25 -9.12 6.86 -22.57
N LYS A 26 -8.00 6.64 -21.87
CA LYS A 26 -7.67 5.35 -21.27
C LYS A 26 -8.07 5.36 -19.81
N PHE A 27 -8.53 4.23 -19.30
CA PHE A 27 -8.83 4.05 -17.89
C PHE A 27 -7.79 3.13 -17.26
N LEU A 28 -7.25 3.56 -16.11
CA LEU A 28 -6.24 2.84 -15.35
C LEU A 28 -6.86 2.38 -14.01
N PRO A 29 -6.82 1.08 -13.69
CA PRO A 29 -7.24 0.60 -12.38
C PRO A 29 -6.18 0.93 -11.33
N LEU A 30 -6.60 1.57 -10.25
CA LEU A 30 -5.79 1.83 -9.07
C LEU A 30 -6.37 1.07 -7.87
N ILE A 31 -5.48 0.48 -7.08
CA ILE A 31 -5.75 -0.10 -5.78
C ILE A 31 -5.37 0.95 -4.73
N GLN A 32 -6.33 1.35 -3.91
CA GLN A 32 -6.10 2.25 -2.79
C GLN A 32 -6.13 1.43 -1.49
N LEU A 33 -4.98 1.30 -0.83
CA LEU A 33 -4.81 0.63 0.45
C LEU A 33 -4.86 1.66 1.58
N ARG A 34 -5.72 1.44 2.57
CA ARG A 34 -5.82 2.27 3.77
C ARG A 34 -5.35 1.47 4.97
N LEU A 35 -4.33 1.97 5.66
CA LEU A 35 -3.83 1.43 6.92
C LEU A 35 -4.36 2.30 8.05
N HIS A 36 -5.12 1.69 8.96
CA HIS A 36 -5.56 2.33 10.20
C HIS A 36 -4.49 2.07 11.25
N CYS A 37 -3.73 3.11 11.55
CA CYS A 37 -2.64 3.06 12.50
C CYS A 37 -3.03 3.74 13.80
N GLU A 38 -2.53 3.22 14.92
CA GLU A 38 -2.63 3.86 16.23
C GLU A 38 -1.23 4.12 16.78
N ASP A 39 -1.02 5.27 17.39
CA ASP A 39 0.17 5.51 18.19
C ASP A 39 0.00 5.00 19.64
N ARG A 40 1.06 5.11 20.45
CA ARG A 40 1.03 4.74 21.88
C ARG A 40 0.01 5.53 22.71
N GLN A 41 -0.45 6.69 22.23
CA GLN A 41 -1.45 7.53 22.90
C GLN A 41 -2.88 7.21 22.45
N LYS A 42 -3.06 6.17 21.60
CA LYS A 42 -4.33 5.78 20.97
C LYS A 42 -4.88 6.85 20.02
N CYS A 43 -4.03 7.73 19.49
CA CYS A 43 -4.42 8.62 18.41
C CYS A 43 -4.46 7.81 17.12
N GLY A 44 -5.65 7.70 16.52
CA GLY A 44 -5.86 7.04 15.23
C GLY A 44 -5.38 7.91 14.08
N THR A 45 -4.59 7.34 13.17
CA THR A 45 -4.15 7.96 11.92
C THR A 45 -4.40 7.00 10.77
N VAL A 46 -4.96 7.49 9.67
CA VAL A 46 -5.14 6.68 8.45
C VAL A 46 -4.04 7.03 7.45
N ARG A 47 -3.25 6.04 7.04
CA ARG A 47 -2.30 6.17 5.94
C ARG A 47 -2.90 5.56 4.68
N THR A 48 -2.90 6.32 3.59
CA THR A 48 -3.44 5.87 2.30
C THR A 48 -2.31 5.72 1.30
N PHE A 49 -2.29 4.60 0.59
CA PHE A 49 -1.36 4.31 -0.50
C PHE A 49 -2.17 3.98 -1.74
N GLU A 50 -1.67 4.40 -2.90
CA GLU A 50 -2.28 4.10 -4.18
C GLU A 50 -1.28 3.39 -5.07
N PHE A 51 -1.74 2.32 -5.71
CA PHE A 51 -0.91 1.47 -6.54
C PHE A 51 -1.64 1.18 -7.85
N THR A 52 -0.91 1.20 -8.95
CA THR A 52 -1.26 0.42 -10.13
C THR A 52 -1.11 -1.08 -9.84
N LEU A 53 -1.69 -1.93 -10.68
CA LEU A 53 -1.54 -3.39 -10.54
C LEU A 53 -0.06 -3.85 -10.53
N PRO A 54 0.82 -3.36 -11.43
CA PRO A 54 2.24 -3.70 -11.37
C PRO A 54 2.92 -3.25 -10.06
N GLU A 55 2.62 -2.06 -9.56
CA GLU A 55 3.19 -1.55 -8.31
C GLU A 55 2.73 -2.35 -7.10
N ALA A 56 1.45 -2.73 -7.03
CA ALA A 56 0.92 -3.58 -5.98
C ALA A 56 1.62 -4.96 -5.96
N HIS A 57 1.90 -5.52 -7.15
CA HIS A 57 2.65 -6.77 -7.25
C HIS A 57 4.09 -6.61 -6.72
N GLN A 58 4.79 -5.54 -7.08
CA GLN A 58 6.13 -5.26 -6.55
C GLN A 58 6.14 -5.05 -5.03
N PHE A 59 5.14 -4.36 -4.50
CA PHE A 59 4.96 -4.16 -3.07
C PHE A 59 4.78 -5.50 -2.32
N LEU A 60 4.00 -6.43 -2.87
CA LEU A 60 3.86 -7.77 -2.28
C LEU A 60 5.17 -8.56 -2.30
N LEU A 61 5.99 -8.39 -3.34
CA LEU A 61 7.29 -9.05 -3.42
C LEU A 61 8.28 -8.48 -2.40
N SER A 62 8.29 -7.17 -2.17
CA SER A 62 9.18 -6.57 -1.16
C SER A 62 8.85 -7.04 0.26
N LEU A 63 7.57 -7.22 0.59
CA LEU A 63 7.16 -7.75 1.89
C LEU A 63 7.66 -9.19 2.10
N LYS A 64 7.60 -10.04 1.06
CA LYS A 64 8.10 -11.41 1.14
C LYS A 64 9.61 -11.49 1.33
N ALA A 65 10.36 -10.62 0.66
CA ALA A 65 11.82 -10.58 0.78
C ALA A 65 12.24 -10.20 2.22
N GLU A 66 11.51 -9.29 2.89
CA GLU A 66 11.77 -8.93 4.29
C GLU A 66 11.53 -10.10 5.27
N ASP A 67 10.54 -10.96 5.01
CA ASP A 67 10.26 -12.14 5.84
C ASP A 67 11.32 -13.26 5.69
N ASP A 68 11.85 -13.44 4.48
CA ASP A 68 12.88 -14.46 4.19
C ASP A 68 14.25 -14.08 4.79
N ASP A 69 14.65 -12.81 4.74
CA ASP A 69 15.91 -12.32 5.32
C ASP A 69 15.89 -12.33 6.86
N ASN A 70 14.73 -12.06 7.48
CA ASN A 70 14.59 -12.10 8.94
C ASN A 70 14.59 -13.53 9.52
N SER A 71 14.32 -14.53 8.66
CA SER A 71 14.32 -15.95 9.00
C SER A 71 15.73 -16.58 8.97
N ASN A 72 16.67 -16.00 8.22
CA ASN A 72 18.05 -16.49 8.09
C ASN A 72 19.03 -15.96 9.16
N ASN A 73 18.68 -14.91 9.90
CA ASN A 73 19.50 -14.36 10.99
C ASN A 73 19.18 -14.93 12.40
N LYS A 74 18.42 -16.04 12.47
CA LYS A 74 18.05 -16.72 13.73
C LYS A 74 18.70 -18.10 13.93
N LYS A 75 19.81 -18.41 13.23
CA LYS A 75 20.57 -19.65 13.46
C LYS A 75 21.86 -19.42 14.22
#